data_AF-A0A227J7I7-F1
#
_entry.id   AF-A0A227J7I7-F1
#
_cell.length_a   1.000
_cell.length_b   1.000
_cell.length_c   1.000
_cell.angle_alpha   90.00
_cell.angle_beta   90.00
_cell.angle_gamma   90.00
#
_symmetry.space_group_name_H-M   'P 1'
#
loop_
_entity.id
_entity.type
_entity.pdbx_description
1 polymer ?
#
loop_
_entity_poly.entity_id
_entity_poly.type
_entity_poly.pdbx_seq_one_letter_code
_entity_poly.pdbx_strand_id
1 'polypeptide(L)'
;QIRDLIYLSDNDRLRPVGTLTVFLDDLRVSTNVPLDSDHRLGRAIGTRVSAEVYNQVLSKGQQWVDRAYVYDAWYITAYQPIKDQYDNVIGMLYTGYLMWPFVKAYMTNIAEISLITLMLLLVSGVMVYRGSRDLF
;
A
#
# COMPACT_ATOMS: atom_id res chain seq x y z
N GLN A 1 -17.20 6.11 -2.52
CA GLN A 1 -16.91 6.81 -1.24
C GLN A 1 -15.65 6.27 -0.56
N ILE A 2 -15.63 5.09 0.08
CA ILE A 2 -14.38 4.59 0.75
C ILE A 2 -13.23 4.28 -0.21
N ARG A 3 -13.54 3.75 -1.40
CA ARG A 3 -12.55 3.55 -2.48
C ARG A 3 -11.79 4.85 -2.76
N ASP A 4 -12.52 5.95 -2.83
CA ASP A 4 -11.97 7.23 -3.25
C ASP A 4 -11.11 7.88 -2.13
N LEU A 5 -11.13 7.34 -0.91
CA LEU A 5 -10.21 7.73 0.17
C LEU A 5 -8.78 7.24 -0.06
N ILE A 6 -8.60 6.15 -0.81
CA ILE A 6 -7.28 5.53 -1.02
C ILE A 6 -6.89 5.41 -2.50
N TYR A 7 -7.84 5.43 -3.44
CA TYR A 7 -7.58 5.47 -4.88
C TYR A 7 -8.02 6.82 -5.45
N LEU A 8 -7.07 7.66 -5.85
CA LEU A 8 -7.35 8.91 -6.57
C LEU A 8 -7.76 8.63 -8.05
N SER A 9 -8.57 9.54 -8.62
CA SER A 9 -9.44 9.43 -9.82
C SER A 9 -8.83 8.98 -11.18
N ASP A 10 -9.71 8.80 -12.18
CA ASP A 10 -9.84 7.75 -13.21
C ASP A 10 -8.82 7.61 -14.35
N ASN A 11 -7.71 8.37 -14.36
CA ASN A 11 -6.84 8.44 -15.54
C ASN A 11 -5.42 7.90 -15.35
N ASP A 12 -5.22 7.05 -14.36
CA ASP A 12 -3.89 6.51 -14.05
C ASP A 12 -3.74 5.05 -14.52
N ARG A 13 -2.95 4.86 -15.60
CA ARG A 13 -2.65 3.54 -16.17
C ARG A 13 -1.84 2.66 -15.20
N LEU A 14 -1.31 3.23 -14.12
CA LEU A 14 -0.50 2.57 -13.09
C LEU A 14 -1.30 2.24 -11.81
N ARG A 15 -2.64 2.25 -11.87
CA ARG A 15 -3.47 1.92 -10.70
C ARG A 15 -3.11 0.53 -10.15
N PRO A 16 -2.70 0.43 -8.88
CA PRO A 16 -2.44 -0.85 -8.27
C PRO A 16 -3.74 -1.65 -8.21
N VAL A 17 -3.63 -2.98 -8.39
CA VAL A 17 -4.79 -3.88 -8.21
C VAL A 17 -5.26 -3.77 -6.77
N GLY A 18 -6.43 -3.16 -6.60
CA GLY A 18 -7.04 -2.96 -5.31
C GLY A 18 -7.65 -4.23 -4.75
N THR A 19 -7.65 -4.32 -3.43
CA THR A 19 -8.37 -5.34 -2.67
C THR A 19 -9.58 -4.75 -1.99
N LEU A 20 -10.59 -5.57 -1.79
CA LEU A 20 -11.85 -5.23 -1.15
C LEU A 20 -12.31 -6.41 -0.31
N THR A 21 -12.88 -6.10 0.84
CA THR A 21 -13.37 -7.07 1.80
C THR A 21 -14.63 -6.57 2.48
N VAL A 22 -15.58 -7.48 2.68
CA VAL A 22 -16.71 -7.31 3.59
C VAL A 22 -16.42 -8.12 4.85
N PHE A 23 -16.54 -7.46 6.00
CA PHE A 23 -16.48 -8.07 7.32
C PHE A 23 -17.87 -8.08 7.96
N LEU A 24 -18.23 -9.21 8.58
CA LEU A 24 -19.32 -9.30 9.53
C LEU A 24 -18.68 -9.34 10.92
N ASP A 25 -19.01 -8.37 11.77
CA ASP A 25 -18.20 -8.05 12.95
C ASP A 25 -16.72 -7.91 12.55
N ASP A 26 -15.82 -8.66 13.17
CA ASP A 26 -14.39 -8.68 12.87
C ASP A 26 -13.98 -9.79 11.88
N LEU A 27 -14.94 -10.62 11.43
CA LEU A 27 -14.72 -11.79 10.61
C LEU A 27 -14.82 -11.46 9.12
N ARG A 28 -13.78 -11.83 8.37
CA ARG A 28 -13.72 -11.65 6.93
C ARG A 28 -14.63 -12.64 6.20
N VAL A 29 -15.82 -12.21 5.78
CA VAL A 29 -16.81 -13.09 5.12
C VAL A 29 -16.67 -13.15 3.60
N SER A 30 -16.18 -12.08 2.96
CA SER A 30 -15.90 -12.08 1.52
C SER A 30 -14.75 -11.12 1.22
N THR A 31 -13.72 -11.59 0.53
CA THR A 31 -12.51 -10.79 0.26
C THR A 31 -11.86 -11.18 -1.06
N ASN A 32 -11.18 -10.29 -1.78
CA ASN A 32 -10.24 -10.70 -2.84
C ASN A 32 -8.77 -10.59 -2.39
N VAL A 33 -8.51 -10.38 -1.09
CA VAL A 33 -7.16 -10.47 -0.51
C VAL A 33 -6.69 -11.92 -0.64
N PRO A 34 -5.54 -12.17 -1.27
CA PRO A 34 -5.03 -13.52 -1.45
C PRO A 34 -4.50 -14.11 -0.13
N LEU A 35 -4.34 -15.44 -0.07
CA LEU A 35 -3.59 -16.11 1.02
C LEU A 35 -2.08 -16.00 0.83
N ASP A 36 -1.65 -15.58 -0.36
CA ASP A 36 -0.26 -15.32 -0.68
C ASP A 36 -0.22 -14.11 -1.61
N SER A 37 0.34 -13.02 -1.11
CA SER A 37 0.45 -11.74 -1.80
C SER A 37 1.38 -11.81 -3.02
N ASP A 38 2.32 -12.76 -3.06
CA ASP A 38 3.24 -12.97 -4.18
C ASP A 38 2.55 -13.78 -5.29
N HIS A 39 1.97 -14.93 -4.95
CA HIS A 39 1.39 -15.85 -5.94
C HIS A 39 -0.10 -15.62 -6.24
N ARG A 40 -0.78 -14.82 -5.42
CA ARG A 40 -2.21 -14.47 -5.54
C ARG A 40 -3.15 -15.68 -5.60
N LEU A 41 -2.81 -16.76 -4.90
CA LEU A 41 -3.62 -17.97 -4.82
C LEU A 41 -4.54 -17.92 -3.58
N GLY A 42 -5.77 -18.41 -3.76
CA GLY A 42 -6.77 -18.46 -2.69
C GLY A 42 -7.28 -17.09 -2.24
N ARG A 43 -8.08 -17.07 -1.19
CA ARG A 43 -8.69 -15.87 -0.61
C ARG A 43 -8.60 -15.98 0.91
N ALA A 44 -8.20 -14.93 1.60
CA ALA A 44 -8.05 -14.90 3.06
C ALA A 44 -9.39 -14.89 3.83
N ILE A 45 -10.40 -15.63 3.37
CA ILE A 45 -11.72 -15.72 4.00
C ILE A 45 -11.60 -16.38 5.38
N GLY A 46 -12.39 -15.92 6.35
CA GLY A 46 -12.41 -16.49 7.71
C GLY A 46 -11.33 -15.94 8.66
N THR A 47 -10.45 -15.06 8.18
CA THR A 47 -9.47 -14.39 9.03
C THR A 47 -10.11 -13.20 9.77
N ARG A 48 -9.58 -12.85 10.94
CA ARG A 48 -10.02 -11.67 11.71
C ARG A 48 -9.20 -10.43 11.36
N VAL A 49 -9.78 -9.26 11.60
CA VAL A 49 -9.07 -7.99 11.51
C VAL A 49 -8.06 -7.82 12.66
N SER A 50 -7.12 -6.89 12.56
CA SER A 50 -6.25 -6.54 13.68
C SER A 50 -7.04 -5.89 14.83
N ALA A 51 -6.55 -6.06 16.06
CA ALA A 51 -7.17 -5.49 17.25
C ALA A 51 -7.25 -3.95 17.20
N GLU A 52 -6.28 -3.30 16.56
CA GLU A 52 -6.23 -1.85 16.42
C GLU A 52 -7.38 -1.33 15.54
N VAL A 53 -7.59 -1.95 14.38
CA VAL A 53 -8.69 -1.62 13.48
C VAL A 53 -10.03 -2.03 14.10
N TYR A 54 -10.09 -3.17 14.80
CA TYR A 54 -11.27 -3.58 15.56
C TYR A 54 -11.72 -2.48 16.53
N ASN A 55 -10.80 -2.02 17.39
CA ASN A 55 -11.09 -1.02 18.41
C ASN A 55 -11.53 0.31 17.78
N GLN A 56 -10.90 0.72 16.68
CA GLN A 56 -11.20 1.99 16.03
C GLN A 56 -12.52 1.95 15.24
N VAL A 57 -12.77 0.87 14.50
CA VAL A 57 -13.88 0.78 13.54
C VAL A 57 -15.12 0.17 14.18
N LEU A 58 -14.98 -0.99 14.83
CA LEU A 58 -16.11 -1.71 15.39
C LEU A 58 -16.48 -1.17 16.76
N SER A 59 -15.51 -0.90 17.64
CA SER A 59 -15.83 -0.40 18.98
C SER A 59 -16.15 1.09 19.03
N LYS A 60 -15.42 1.95 18.30
CA LYS A 60 -15.67 3.40 18.29
C LYS A 60 -16.53 3.89 17.12
N GLY A 61 -16.82 3.04 16.12
CA GLY A 61 -17.60 3.44 14.95
C GLY A 61 -16.90 4.48 14.06
N GLN A 62 -15.56 4.57 14.10
CA GLN A 62 -14.80 5.56 13.34
C GLN A 62 -14.15 4.94 12.10
N GLN A 63 -13.98 5.73 11.05
CA GLN A 63 -13.24 5.28 9.87
C GLN A 63 -11.74 5.12 10.21
N TRP A 64 -11.10 4.21 9.50
CA TRP A 64 -9.65 4.01 9.52
C TRP A 64 -9.09 4.32 8.15
N VAL A 65 -8.02 5.11 8.05
CA VAL A 65 -7.24 5.31 6.82
C VAL A 65 -5.77 5.34 7.19
N ASP A 66 -5.09 4.21 7.02
CA ASP A 66 -3.66 4.07 7.32
C ASP A 66 -3.08 2.78 6.72
N ARG A 67 -1.78 2.57 6.88
CA ARG A 67 -1.12 1.30 6.64
C ARG A 67 -1.60 0.25 7.64
N ALA A 68 -1.92 -0.95 7.17
CA ALA A 68 -2.20 -2.10 8.03
C ALA A 68 -1.51 -3.37 7.50
N TYR A 69 -1.15 -4.26 8.42
CA TYR A 69 -0.70 -5.60 8.08
C TYR A 69 -1.94 -6.48 7.86
N VAL A 70 -2.15 -6.90 6.61
CA VAL A 70 -3.36 -7.62 6.18
C VAL A 70 -2.94 -9.03 5.80
N TYR A 71 -3.19 -9.97 6.71
CA TYR A 71 -2.88 -11.39 6.58
C TYR A 71 -1.38 -11.70 6.44
N ASP A 72 -0.77 -11.40 5.30
CA ASP A 72 0.62 -11.75 4.96
C ASP A 72 1.47 -10.56 4.47
N ALA A 73 0.87 -9.40 4.20
CA ALA A 73 1.59 -8.25 3.67
C ALA A 73 1.09 -6.89 4.18
N TRP A 74 1.90 -5.87 3.94
CA TRP A 74 1.55 -4.48 4.26
C TRP A 74 0.75 -3.84 3.14
N TYR A 75 -0.40 -3.28 3.51
CA TYR A 75 -1.31 -2.56 2.62
C TYR A 75 -1.49 -1.13 3.08
N ILE A 76 -1.74 -0.22 2.13
CA ILE A 76 -2.42 1.04 2.43
C ILE A 76 -3.92 0.75 2.42
N THR A 77 -4.61 1.08 3.51
CA THR A 77 -5.96 0.56 3.76
C THR A 77 -6.92 1.66 4.20
N ALA A 78 -8.19 1.45 3.87
CA ALA A 78 -9.29 2.16 4.48
C ALA A 78 -10.32 1.16 5.01
N TYR A 79 -10.90 1.46 6.18
CA TYR A 79 -12.02 0.72 6.74
C TYR A 79 -13.17 1.69 7.08
N GLN A 80 -14.39 1.27 6.77
CA GLN A 80 -15.61 2.01 7.07
C GLN A 80 -16.59 1.11 7.82
N PRO A 81 -17.12 1.55 8.97
CA PRO A 81 -18.09 0.77 9.72
C PRO A 81 -19.39 0.63 8.91
N ILE A 82 -19.99 -0.56 8.98
CA ILE A 82 -21.34 -0.83 8.52
C ILE A 82 -22.24 -0.82 9.73
N LYS A 83 -23.31 -0.03 9.68
CA LYS A 83 -24.28 0.09 10.77
C LYS A 83 -25.62 -0.53 10.40
N ASP A 84 -26.32 -1.06 11.38
CA ASP A 84 -27.71 -1.49 11.23
C ASP A 84 -28.69 -0.29 11.31
N GLN A 85 -29.99 -0.59 11.27
CA GLN A 85 -31.07 0.41 11.39
C GLN A 85 -31.15 1.11 12.76
N TYR A 86 -30.44 0.60 13.77
CA TYR A 86 -30.41 1.13 15.13
C TYR A 86 -29.07 1.85 15.43
N ASP A 87 -28.25 2.11 14.41
CA ASP A 87 -26.92 2.73 14.50
C ASP A 87 -25.85 1.86 15.19
N ASN A 88 -26.11 0.56 15.39
CA ASN A 88 -25.09 -0.36 15.92
C ASN A 88 -24.12 -0.74 14.81
N VAL A 89 -22.82 -0.76 15.12
CA VAL A 89 -21.81 -1.25 14.19
C VAL A 89 -21.87 -2.78 14.13
N ILE A 90 -22.19 -3.34 12.97
CA ILE A 90 -22.37 -4.79 12.76
C ILE A 90 -21.27 -5.42 11.90
N GLY A 91 -20.31 -4.61 11.45
CA GLY A 91 -19.24 -5.04 10.56
C GLY A 91 -18.56 -3.84 9.91
N MET A 92 -17.81 -4.10 8.84
CA MET A 92 -17.08 -3.06 8.13
C MET A 92 -16.74 -3.43 6.70
N LEU A 93 -16.60 -2.40 5.87
CA LEU A 93 -15.99 -2.50 4.55
C LEU A 93 -14.51 -2.19 4.66
N TYR A 94 -13.71 -2.97 3.96
CA TYR A 94 -12.28 -2.72 3.77
C TYR A 94 -11.97 -2.54 2.30
N THR A 95 -11.01 -1.67 2.03
CA THR A 95 -10.30 -1.69 0.77
C THR A 95 -8.84 -1.29 0.96
N GLY A 96 -7.95 -1.76 0.08
CA GLY A 96 -6.53 -1.43 0.18
C GLY A 96 -5.70 -1.99 -0.96
N TYR A 97 -4.48 -1.52 -1.13
CA TYR A 97 -3.54 -2.01 -2.13
C TYR A 97 -2.18 -2.32 -1.51
N LEU A 98 -1.45 -3.25 -2.14
CA LEU A 98 -0.13 -3.69 -1.70
C LEU A 98 0.88 -2.55 -1.72
N MET A 99 1.65 -2.40 -0.64
CA MET A 99 2.70 -1.38 -0.53
C MET A 99 3.99 -1.76 -1.26
N TRP A 100 4.32 -3.06 -1.29
CA TRP A 100 5.59 -3.55 -1.83
C TRP A 100 5.95 -3.11 -3.26
N PRO A 101 5.02 -3.10 -4.23
CA PRO A 101 5.32 -2.63 -5.59
C PRO A 101 5.86 -1.18 -5.61
N PHE A 102 5.30 -0.31 -4.76
CA PHE A 102 5.72 1.08 -4.65
C PHE A 102 7.08 1.22 -3.99
N VAL A 103 7.33 0.48 -2.90
CA VAL A 103 8.62 0.47 -2.20
C VAL A 103 9.73 -0.02 -3.13
N LYS A 104 9.47 -1.10 -3.89
CA LYS A 104 10.42 -1.64 -4.86
C LYS A 104 10.72 -0.64 -5.97
N ALA A 105 9.71 0.00 -6.54
CA ALA A 105 9.89 1.02 -7.57
C ALA A 105 10.70 2.21 -7.04
N TYR A 106 10.37 2.69 -5.83
CA TYR A 106 11.09 3.78 -5.17
C TYR A 106 12.57 3.45 -4.94
N MET A 107 12.87 2.26 -4.42
CA MET A 107 14.25 1.82 -4.19
C MET A 107 15.05 1.66 -5.49
N THR A 108 14.42 1.14 -6.55
CA THR A 108 15.04 0.99 -7.87
C THR A 108 15.39 2.36 -8.46
N ASN A 109 14.45 3.32 -8.42
CA ASN A 109 14.66 4.67 -8.89
C ASN A 109 15.81 5.38 -8.15
N ILE A 110 15.89 5.23 -6.82
CA ILE A 110 17.00 5.79 -6.04
C ILE A 110 18.33 5.19 -6.51
N ALA A 111 18.40 3.86 -6.66
CA ALA A 111 19.63 3.19 -7.07
C ALA A 111 20.09 3.66 -8.47
N GLU A 112 19.18 3.79 -9.43
CA GLU A 112 19.48 4.28 -10.77
C GLU A 112 19.97 5.73 -10.77
N ILE A 113 19.29 6.62 -10.07
CA ILE A 113 19.69 8.03 -9.94
C ILE A 113 21.06 8.14 -9.26
N SER A 114 21.30 7.39 -8.19
CA SER A 114 22.59 7.36 -7.50
C SER A 114 23.71 6.88 -8.42
N LEU A 115 23.46 5.83 -9.22
CA LEU A 115 24.45 5.29 -10.16
C LEU A 115 24.80 6.30 -11.27
N ILE A 116 23.79 6.91 -11.89
CA ILE A 116 23.98 7.93 -12.93
C ILE A 116 24.74 9.14 -12.38
N THR A 117 24.35 9.60 -11.19
CA THR A 117 25.01 10.73 -10.52
C THR A 117 26.48 10.43 -10.22
N LEU A 118 26.78 9.22 -9.72
CA LEU A 118 28.16 8.79 -9.46
C LEU A 118 28.99 8.71 -10.75
N MET A 119 28.43 8.16 -11.83
CA MET A 119 29.12 8.14 -13.13
C MET A 119 29.41 9.54 -13.66
N LEU A 120 28.45 10.47 -13.57
CA LEU A 120 28.64 11.87 -13.97
C LEU A 120 29.76 12.55 -13.19
N LEU A 121 29.80 12.36 -11.87
CA LEU A 121 30.86 12.88 -11.00
C LEU A 121 32.23 12.30 -11.37
N LEU A 122 32.30 11.00 -11.65
CA LEU A 122 33.54 10.33 -12.06
C LEU A 122 34.04 10.84 -13.42
N VAL A 123 33.17 10.95 -14.42
CA VAL A 123 33.51 11.46 -15.76
C VAL A 123 33.99 12.91 -15.68
N SER A 124 33.26 13.75 -14.95
CA SER A 124 33.64 15.15 -14.69
C SER A 124 35.00 15.24 -14.00
N GLY A 125 35.21 14.46 -12.94
CA GLY A 125 36.47 14.41 -12.21
C GLY A 125 37.65 14.00 -13.09
N VAL A 126 37.49 12.97 -13.92
CA VAL A 126 38.53 12.52 -14.86
C VAL A 126 38.82 13.59 -15.93
N MET A 127 37.79 14.26 -16.43
CA MET A 127 37.94 15.31 -17.45
C MET A 127 38.71 16.51 -16.90
N VAL A 128 38.37 16.98 -15.69
CA VAL A 128 39.09 18.06 -15.01
C VAL A 128 40.53 17.67 -14.71
N TYR A 129 40.75 16.45 -14.19
CA TYR A 129 42.10 15.95 -13.90
C TYR A 129 42.99 15.91 -15.15
N ARG A 130 42.47 15.43 -16.28
CA ARG A 130 43.20 15.43 -17.56
C ARG A 130 43.46 16.84 -18.06
N GLY A 131 42.45 17.69 -18.13
CA GLY A 131 42.61 19.07 -18.61
C GLY A 131 43.56 19.91 -17.74
N SER A 132 43.60 19.68 -16.42
CA SER A 132 44.58 20.35 -15.55
C SER A 132 46.02 19.91 -15.83
N ARG A 133 46.26 18.66 -16.24
CA ARG A 133 47.60 18.18 -16.58
C ARG A 133 48.12 18.71 -17.91
N ASP A 134 47.24 19.14 -18.81
CA ASP A 134 47.63 19.71 -20.10
C ASP A 134 48.00 21.21 -20.00
N LEU A 135 47.74 21.86 -18.85
CA LEU A 135 47.98 23.29 -18.61
C LEU A 135 49.30 23.57 -17.85
N PHE A 136 49.98 22.56 -17.31
CA PHE A 136 51.23 22.66 -16.57
C PHE A 136 52.30 21.76 -17.20
#